data_AF-A0A7D4AIQ3-F1
#
_entry.id   AF-A0A7D4AIQ3-F1
#
_cell.length_a   1.000
_cell.length_b   1.000
_cell.length_c   1.000
_cell.angle_alpha   90.00
_cell.angle_beta   90.00
_cell.angle_gamma   90.00
#
_symmetry.space_group_name_H-M   'P 1'
#
loop_
_entity.id
_entity.type
_entity.pdbx_description
1 polymer ?
#
loop_
_entity_poly.entity_id
_entity_poly.type
_entity_poly.pdbx_seq_one_letter_code
_entity_poly.pdbx_strand_id
1 'polypeptide(L)'
;MKKPALFALLGLLLLFGGLPRGARAQGSIPFTVNNTSPFPDTDLYVAIVGIDPSNNHVWVNAANSQVLPMSTSYNTVTGPTISGNTGPGGNSKYAACFTRLSDIPSHTFTLPYIAGCRVYIAHGQQLYFYFFGASGAPSGYTAPNPQSPTDPNTGIVYETIELTNNSGGFFGNTTRVDAFAYPMGLELYGNGGYYKKTGELKTAADIVSAYKANVPTEFQGTVNNSTGVITFPSKTPAFYDGTNGTTAGPYGNYFKSYLDAIWAKYKNEDLIFNAGNAGVFKGRVGTDNRLVVVGQSGAYSGRTGIITREPTTQEAFEGKGVLATRNSDGDCDLVVQAQITAAVNRHAISTASAVAGQQDFYNVANFYQTAPMNYYARFWHLPGISVNNLSYGFAYDDVADQSSTLQTPQPTKVVASFGGFAGQAGTSGVATMYKDCNYGGTAVALPVGDYTLSALQAKGILNDDISSLQLISGYQVVLYADDNFGGASLTVTANNSCLVNNALGSGNWNDQTSSLRVQTAAPAFSLQLEAENANVNNGMVVETCTDTGAARTWAISTPVTTWYSTTSTSLPRAAIPLSTGWPAGPAAALSLLT
;
A
#
# COMPACT_ATOMS: atom_id res chain seq x y z
N MET A 1 -3.54 -10.25 -34.54
CA MET A 1 -2.64 -11.10 -33.74
C MET A 1 -2.38 -10.35 -32.43
N LYS A 2 -3.20 -10.60 -31.41
CA LYS A 2 -3.20 -9.88 -30.13
C LYS A 2 -2.34 -10.67 -29.16
N LYS A 3 -1.19 -10.14 -28.75
CA LYS A 3 -0.42 -10.69 -27.63
C LYS A 3 -1.22 -10.43 -26.35
N PRO A 4 -1.52 -11.44 -25.51
CA PRO A 4 -2.19 -11.18 -24.25
C PRO A 4 -1.18 -10.53 -23.29
N ALA A 5 -1.36 -9.24 -23.04
CA ALA A 5 -0.72 -8.55 -21.93
C ALA A 5 -1.47 -8.97 -20.64
N LEU A 6 -1.03 -10.07 -20.03
CA LEU A 6 -1.60 -10.60 -18.79
C LEU A 6 -0.50 -10.82 -17.75
N PHE A 7 0.36 -9.82 -17.52
CA PHE A 7 1.33 -9.83 -16.43
C PHE A 7 1.66 -8.38 -16.03
N ALA A 8 0.73 -7.73 -15.33
CA ALA A 8 0.98 -6.49 -14.62
C ALA A 8 -0.04 -6.34 -13.49
N LEU A 9 -0.03 -7.25 -12.51
CA LEU A 9 -0.82 -7.06 -11.28
C LEU A 9 -0.09 -7.48 -10.00
N LEU A 10 1.22 -7.76 -10.04
CA LEU A 10 2.00 -8.05 -8.82
C LEU A 10 3.51 -7.78 -9.02
N GLY A 11 3.85 -6.78 -9.84
CA GLY A 11 5.20 -6.55 -10.33
C GLY A 11 5.99 -5.42 -9.67
N LEU A 12 5.44 -4.75 -8.64
CA LEU A 12 6.08 -3.56 -8.06
C LEU A 12 6.10 -3.56 -6.52
N LEU A 13 6.44 -4.71 -5.90
CA LEU A 13 6.66 -4.77 -4.44
C LEU A 13 7.93 -5.54 -4.03
N LEU A 14 8.99 -5.47 -4.85
CA LEU A 14 10.29 -6.08 -4.54
C LEU A 14 11.40 -5.03 -4.44
N LEU A 15 11.28 -4.09 -3.49
CA LEU A 15 12.40 -3.24 -3.07
C LEU A 15 12.38 -3.07 -1.54
N PHE A 16 12.64 -4.15 -0.82
CA PHE A 16 13.17 -4.10 0.54
C PHE A 16 14.38 -5.04 0.65
N GLY A 17 15.58 -4.47 0.48
CA GLY A 17 16.83 -5.09 0.86
C GLY A 17 17.25 -4.59 2.24
N GLY A 18 17.55 -5.53 3.14
CA GLY A 18 18.37 -5.24 4.33
C GLY A 18 17.74 -5.52 5.70
N LEU A 19 17.33 -6.77 5.98
CA LEU A 19 17.27 -7.29 7.35
C LEU A 19 17.91 -8.69 7.40
N PRO A 20 18.57 -9.07 8.51
CA PRO A 20 19.37 -10.28 8.56
C PRO A 20 18.51 -11.52 8.34
N ARG A 21 18.83 -12.26 7.27
CA ARG A 21 18.25 -13.56 6.91
C ARG A 21 18.70 -14.61 7.93
N GLY A 22 18.04 -14.65 9.08
CA GLY A 22 17.91 -15.90 9.82
C GLY A 22 17.04 -16.84 8.99
N ALA A 23 17.66 -17.75 8.24
CA ALA A 23 16.97 -18.72 7.41
C ALA A 23 16.08 -19.63 8.29
N ARG A 24 14.80 -19.29 8.40
CA ARG A 24 13.75 -20.25 8.76
C ARG A 24 12.92 -20.46 7.50
N ALA A 25 12.78 -21.71 7.09
CA ALA A 25 11.95 -22.06 5.95
C ALA A 25 10.49 -21.69 6.27
N GLN A 26 10.02 -20.57 5.72
CA GLN A 26 8.61 -20.24 5.70
C GLN A 26 7.90 -21.34 4.89
N GLY A 27 6.81 -21.92 5.39
CA GLY A 27 6.12 -23.03 4.74
C GLY A 27 4.71 -22.67 4.29
N SER A 28 3.91 -23.69 4.03
CA SER A 28 2.47 -23.52 3.85
C SER A 28 1.82 -22.99 5.13
N ILE A 29 0.77 -22.18 5.00
CA ILE A 29 0.03 -21.57 6.12
C ILE A 29 -1.46 -21.91 6.08
N PRO A 30 -2.16 -21.99 7.22
CA PRO A 30 -3.62 -22.14 7.21
C PRO A 30 -4.29 -20.88 6.66
N PHE A 31 -5.22 -21.09 5.72
CA PHE A 31 -6.12 -20.07 5.20
C PHE A 31 -7.56 -20.48 5.54
N THR A 32 -8.22 -19.68 6.36
CA THR A 32 -9.60 -19.92 6.79
C THR A 32 -10.56 -19.01 6.02
N VAL A 33 -11.65 -19.59 5.52
CA VAL A 33 -12.79 -18.82 5.00
C VAL A 33 -13.81 -18.68 6.13
N ASN A 34 -13.93 -17.48 6.67
CA ASN A 34 -14.93 -17.14 7.67
C ASN A 34 -16.21 -16.66 6.97
N ASN A 35 -17.36 -17.19 7.36
CA ASN A 35 -18.64 -16.75 6.80
C ASN A 35 -19.32 -15.81 7.79
N THR A 36 -19.32 -14.51 7.48
CA THR A 36 -20.03 -13.46 8.24
C THR A 36 -21.28 -12.98 7.52
N SER A 37 -21.58 -13.59 6.37
CA SER A 37 -22.78 -13.32 5.59
C SER A 37 -24.01 -14.04 6.20
N PRO A 38 -25.24 -13.65 5.80
CA PRO A 38 -26.44 -14.38 6.17
C PRO A 38 -26.64 -15.68 5.37
N PHE A 39 -25.76 -15.99 4.41
CA PHE A 39 -25.89 -17.19 3.57
C PHE A 39 -25.39 -18.43 4.33
N PRO A 40 -26.06 -19.59 4.21
CA PRO A 40 -25.56 -20.81 4.84
C PRO A 40 -24.27 -21.29 4.15
N ASP A 41 -23.40 -21.96 4.90
CA ASP A 41 -22.13 -22.49 4.35
C ASP A 41 -22.33 -23.48 3.20
N THR A 42 -23.51 -24.11 3.11
CA THR A 42 -23.90 -25.00 2.01
C THR A 42 -24.10 -24.26 0.68
N ASP A 43 -24.31 -22.95 0.72
CA ASP A 43 -24.53 -22.08 -0.44
C ASP A 43 -23.28 -21.31 -0.87
N LEU A 44 -22.17 -21.43 -0.13
CA LEU A 44 -20.89 -20.82 -0.49
C LEU A 44 -19.97 -21.84 -1.13
N TYR A 45 -19.34 -21.48 -2.25
CA TYR A 45 -18.44 -22.32 -3.03
C TYR A 45 -17.06 -21.66 -3.10
N VAL A 46 -16.02 -22.40 -2.73
CA VAL A 46 -14.63 -21.92 -2.68
C VAL A 46 -13.77 -22.62 -3.72
N ALA A 47 -13.01 -21.86 -4.50
CA ALA A 47 -11.96 -22.38 -5.38
C ALA A 47 -10.66 -21.59 -5.19
N ILE A 48 -9.53 -22.29 -5.28
CA ILE A 48 -8.19 -21.72 -5.14
C ILE A 48 -7.41 -22.08 -6.39
N VAL A 49 -6.99 -21.07 -7.14
CA VAL A 49 -6.27 -21.24 -8.41
C VAL A 49 -5.05 -20.32 -8.43
N GLY A 50 -3.94 -20.77 -9.00
CA GLY A 50 -2.72 -19.97 -9.07
C GLY A 50 -1.60 -20.68 -9.83
N ILE A 51 -0.37 -20.26 -9.56
CA ILE A 51 0.85 -20.76 -10.20
C ILE A 51 1.79 -21.29 -9.13
N ASP A 52 2.28 -22.52 -9.30
CA ASP A 52 3.25 -23.12 -8.39
C ASP A 52 4.68 -22.56 -8.61
N PRO A 53 5.66 -22.85 -7.72
CA PRO A 53 7.04 -22.39 -7.90
C PRO A 53 7.74 -22.95 -9.15
N SER A 54 7.19 -23.97 -9.80
CA SER A 54 7.68 -24.53 -11.06
C SER A 54 7.01 -23.89 -12.29
N ASN A 55 6.25 -22.81 -12.08
CA ASN A 55 5.52 -22.08 -13.11
C ASN A 55 4.42 -22.89 -13.80
N ASN A 56 3.87 -23.90 -13.12
CA ASN A 56 2.67 -24.61 -13.56
C ASN A 56 1.41 -23.96 -12.97
N HIS A 57 0.36 -23.85 -13.78
CA HIS A 57 -0.97 -23.53 -13.31
C HIS A 57 -1.55 -24.69 -12.50
N VAL A 58 -1.96 -24.38 -11.27
CA VAL A 58 -2.46 -25.34 -10.29
C VAL A 58 -3.76 -24.85 -9.66
N TRP A 59 -4.52 -25.78 -9.10
CA TRP A 59 -5.61 -25.48 -8.17
C TRP A 59 -5.38 -26.23 -6.86
N VAL A 60 -5.89 -25.69 -5.75
CA VAL A 60 -5.85 -26.35 -4.44
C VAL A 60 -7.23 -26.88 -4.14
N ASN A 61 -7.32 -28.19 -3.91
CA ASN A 61 -8.56 -28.81 -3.45
C ASN A 61 -8.81 -28.42 -2.00
N ALA A 62 -9.82 -27.58 -1.75
CA ALA A 62 -10.07 -27.03 -0.43
C ALA A 62 -10.47 -28.11 0.61
N ALA A 63 -11.07 -29.22 0.18
CA ALA A 63 -11.50 -30.29 1.09
C ALA A 63 -10.34 -31.04 1.73
N ASN A 64 -9.20 -31.14 1.05
CA ASN A 64 -8.06 -31.95 1.50
C ASN A 64 -6.68 -31.28 1.36
N SER A 65 -6.66 -30.01 0.95
CA SER A 65 -5.47 -29.18 0.71
C SER A 65 -4.49 -29.71 -0.35
N GLN A 66 -4.92 -30.64 -1.23
CA GLN A 66 -4.06 -31.15 -2.28
C GLN A 66 -3.83 -30.09 -3.36
N VAL A 67 -2.57 -29.85 -3.72
CA VAL A 67 -2.20 -29.01 -4.87
C VAL A 67 -2.18 -29.89 -6.12
N LEU A 68 -2.99 -29.51 -7.12
CA LEU A 68 -3.22 -30.31 -8.33
C LEU A 68 -2.89 -29.48 -9.58
N PRO A 69 -2.15 -30.04 -10.55
CA PRO A 69 -1.96 -29.38 -11.84
C PRO A 69 -3.29 -29.22 -12.56
N MET A 70 -3.53 -28.06 -13.17
CA MET A 70 -4.71 -27.88 -14.01
C MET A 70 -4.68 -28.85 -15.19
N SER A 71 -5.83 -29.43 -15.52
CA SER A 71 -5.99 -30.40 -16.61
C SER A 71 -7.41 -30.35 -17.14
N THR A 72 -7.57 -30.55 -18.45
CA THR A 72 -8.88 -30.67 -19.09
C THR A 72 -9.70 -31.84 -18.54
N SER A 73 -9.05 -32.86 -17.95
CA SER A 73 -9.72 -33.99 -17.29
C SER A 73 -10.60 -33.58 -16.11
N TYR A 74 -10.37 -32.41 -15.52
CA TYR A 74 -11.21 -31.88 -14.44
C TYR A 74 -12.44 -31.14 -14.96
N ASN A 75 -12.56 -30.88 -16.28
CA ASN A 75 -13.72 -30.22 -16.86
C ASN A 75 -14.90 -31.18 -16.98
N THR A 76 -15.59 -31.44 -15.87
CA THR A 76 -16.66 -32.43 -15.76
C THR A 76 -18.03 -31.84 -15.39
N VAL A 77 -18.04 -30.63 -14.80
CA VAL A 77 -19.26 -29.90 -14.43
C VAL A 77 -19.98 -29.44 -15.69
N THR A 78 -21.28 -29.74 -15.80
CA THR A 78 -22.11 -29.16 -16.86
C THR A 78 -22.46 -27.72 -16.52
N GLY A 79 -22.09 -26.77 -17.37
CA GLY A 79 -22.51 -25.37 -17.27
C GLY A 79 -23.54 -25.00 -18.35
N PRO A 80 -23.99 -23.73 -18.36
CA PRO A 80 -25.01 -23.27 -19.29
C PRO A 80 -24.48 -23.18 -20.73
N THR A 81 -25.39 -23.30 -21.69
CA THR A 81 -25.17 -22.92 -23.09
C THR A 81 -25.91 -21.61 -23.34
N ILE A 82 -25.19 -20.51 -23.55
CA ILE A 82 -25.77 -19.17 -23.70
C ILE A 82 -25.62 -18.73 -25.16
N SER A 83 -26.75 -18.53 -25.84
CA SER A 83 -26.78 -18.14 -27.27
C SER A 83 -25.95 -19.07 -28.17
N GLY A 84 -25.95 -20.38 -27.87
CA GLY A 84 -25.18 -21.39 -28.60
C GLY A 84 -23.71 -21.50 -28.20
N ASN A 85 -23.19 -20.62 -27.35
CA ASN A 85 -21.84 -20.73 -26.80
C ASN A 85 -21.77 -21.88 -25.79
N THR A 86 -20.94 -22.89 -26.07
CA THR A 86 -20.72 -24.08 -25.24
C THR A 86 -19.35 -24.05 -24.52
N GLY A 87 -18.78 -22.86 -24.36
CA GLY A 87 -17.50 -22.64 -23.69
C GLY A 87 -16.28 -23.13 -24.49
N PRO A 88 -15.07 -22.96 -23.96
CA PRO A 88 -13.83 -23.24 -24.69
C PRO A 88 -13.66 -24.71 -25.12
N GLY A 89 -14.27 -25.65 -24.40
CA GLY A 89 -14.24 -27.08 -24.73
C GLY A 89 -15.27 -27.52 -25.77
N GLY A 90 -16.17 -26.64 -26.19
CA GLY A 90 -17.21 -26.94 -27.18
C GLY A 90 -18.32 -27.89 -26.69
N ASN A 91 -18.37 -28.17 -25.39
CA ASN A 91 -19.21 -29.23 -24.81
C ASN A 91 -19.94 -28.81 -23.51
N SER A 92 -19.92 -27.53 -23.17
CA SER A 92 -20.49 -26.94 -21.95
C SER A 92 -19.98 -27.61 -20.66
N LYS A 93 -18.73 -28.09 -20.68
CA LYS A 93 -18.06 -28.66 -19.52
C LYS A 93 -17.01 -27.72 -18.93
N TYR A 94 -17.00 -27.66 -17.60
CA TYR A 94 -16.18 -26.75 -16.80
C TYR A 94 -15.57 -27.47 -15.60
N ALA A 95 -14.51 -26.90 -15.03
CA ALA A 95 -13.67 -27.49 -14.01
C ALA A 95 -14.43 -27.73 -12.70
N ALA A 96 -14.41 -28.97 -12.21
CA ALA A 96 -14.88 -29.36 -10.88
C ALA A 96 -13.83 -28.99 -9.81
N CYS A 97 -13.57 -27.70 -9.64
CA CYS A 97 -12.53 -27.19 -8.73
C CYS A 97 -13.08 -26.43 -7.51
N PHE A 98 -14.39 -26.27 -7.41
CA PHE A 98 -15.05 -25.65 -6.27
C PHE A 98 -15.45 -26.68 -5.22
N THR A 99 -15.29 -26.33 -3.95
CA THR A 99 -15.79 -27.09 -2.79
C THR A 99 -16.79 -26.22 -2.03
N ARG A 100 -17.91 -26.79 -1.57
CA ARG A 100 -18.82 -26.03 -0.69
C ARG A 100 -18.12 -25.72 0.63
N LEU A 101 -18.40 -24.55 1.21
CA LEU A 101 -17.76 -24.15 2.46
C LEU A 101 -18.05 -25.15 3.58
N SER A 102 -19.28 -25.67 3.64
CA SER A 102 -19.71 -26.73 4.58
C SER A 102 -18.89 -28.02 4.50
N ASP A 103 -18.28 -28.28 3.34
CA ASP A 103 -17.54 -29.52 3.07
C ASP A 103 -16.02 -29.34 3.27
N ILE A 104 -15.59 -28.12 3.61
CA ILE A 104 -14.19 -27.80 3.93
C ILE A 104 -13.99 -27.99 5.44
N PRO A 105 -13.11 -28.92 5.89
CA PRO A 105 -12.87 -29.14 7.31
C PRO A 105 -12.47 -27.86 8.04
N SER A 106 -13.24 -27.46 9.07
CA SER A 106 -13.03 -26.20 9.82
C SER A 106 -12.93 -24.95 8.93
N HIS A 107 -13.52 -24.99 7.73
CA HIS A 107 -13.43 -23.95 6.71
C HIS A 107 -11.99 -23.54 6.35
N THR A 108 -11.02 -24.43 6.57
CA THR A 108 -9.60 -24.11 6.48
C THR A 108 -8.89 -25.07 5.53
N PHE A 109 -8.13 -24.50 4.59
CA PHE A 109 -7.21 -25.25 3.75
C PHE A 109 -5.77 -24.79 3.99
N THR A 110 -4.82 -25.64 3.63
CA THR A 110 -3.39 -25.32 3.69
C THR A 110 -2.99 -24.57 2.42
N LEU A 111 -2.63 -23.30 2.57
CA LEU A 111 -2.15 -22.46 1.47
C LEU A 111 -0.65 -22.76 1.21
N PRO A 112 -0.30 -23.38 0.07
CA PRO A 112 1.09 -23.71 -0.26
C PRO A 112 1.86 -22.46 -0.69
N TYR A 113 3.11 -22.65 -1.12
CA TYR A 113 3.72 -21.65 -1.99
C TYR A 113 2.97 -21.58 -3.31
N ILE A 114 2.48 -20.39 -3.62
CA ILE A 114 1.66 -20.14 -4.79
C ILE A 114 1.73 -18.65 -5.14
N ALA A 115 1.83 -18.35 -6.42
CA ALA A 115 1.89 -16.99 -6.96
C ALA A 115 0.71 -16.73 -7.90
N GLY A 116 0.35 -15.45 -8.06
CA GLY A 116 -0.80 -15.06 -8.89
C GLY A 116 -2.08 -15.78 -8.48
N CYS A 117 -2.23 -16.05 -7.18
CA CYS A 117 -3.28 -16.90 -6.65
C CYS A 117 -4.55 -16.08 -6.44
N ARG A 118 -5.69 -16.71 -6.69
CA ARG A 118 -7.00 -16.20 -6.34
C ARG A 118 -7.78 -17.23 -5.54
N VAL A 119 -8.33 -16.80 -4.42
CA VAL A 119 -9.35 -17.53 -3.66
C VAL A 119 -10.68 -16.92 -4.06
N TYR A 120 -11.45 -17.65 -4.85
CA TYR A 120 -12.81 -17.28 -5.25
C TYR A 120 -13.79 -17.80 -4.21
N ILE A 121 -14.75 -16.95 -3.81
CA ILE A 121 -15.89 -17.34 -2.99
C ILE A 121 -17.15 -16.92 -3.75
N ALA A 122 -17.94 -17.90 -4.18
CA ALA A 122 -19.17 -17.69 -4.95
C ALA A 122 -20.40 -18.12 -4.15
N HIS A 123 -21.51 -17.41 -4.33
CA HIS A 123 -22.76 -17.67 -3.63
C HIS A 123 -23.80 -18.33 -4.54
N GLY A 124 -24.53 -19.31 -4.00
CA GLY A 124 -25.61 -20.07 -4.62
C GLY A 124 -25.13 -21.18 -5.55
N GLN A 125 -24.07 -20.95 -6.32
CA GLN A 125 -23.47 -21.92 -7.22
C GLN A 125 -21.99 -21.62 -7.50
N GLN A 126 -21.27 -22.64 -7.99
CA GLN A 126 -19.88 -22.47 -8.42
C GLN A 126 -19.76 -21.60 -9.69
N LEU A 127 -18.58 -21.02 -9.88
CA LEU A 127 -18.22 -20.42 -11.17
C LEU A 127 -17.80 -21.50 -12.18
N TYR A 128 -17.93 -21.16 -13.45
CA TYR A 128 -17.64 -22.02 -14.60
C TYR A 128 -16.27 -21.68 -15.18
N PHE A 129 -15.22 -22.22 -14.56
CA PHE A 129 -13.85 -22.14 -15.08
C PHE A 129 -13.62 -23.24 -16.11
N TYR A 130 -12.85 -22.96 -17.16
CA TYR A 130 -12.37 -24.00 -18.07
C TYR A 130 -10.86 -24.16 -17.91
N PHE A 131 -10.39 -25.34 -17.52
CA PHE A 131 -8.96 -25.64 -17.44
C PHE A 131 -8.40 -26.06 -18.80
N PHE A 132 -7.34 -25.40 -19.26
CA PHE A 132 -6.62 -25.74 -20.49
C PHE A 132 -5.50 -26.76 -20.25
N GLY A 133 -4.86 -26.69 -19.09
CA GLY A 133 -3.68 -27.50 -18.75
C GLY A 133 -2.73 -26.73 -17.83
N ALA A 134 -1.78 -27.42 -17.21
CA ALA A 134 -0.88 -26.84 -16.24
C ALA A 134 0.22 -25.97 -16.88
N SER A 135 0.61 -26.27 -18.12
CA SER A 135 1.65 -25.55 -18.86
C SER A 135 1.37 -25.58 -20.36
N GLY A 136 2.09 -24.75 -21.14
CA GLY A 136 1.88 -24.59 -22.58
C GLY A 136 1.00 -23.39 -22.95
N ALA A 137 0.58 -23.32 -24.21
CA ALA A 137 -0.24 -22.23 -24.74
C ALA A 137 -1.42 -22.78 -25.58
N PRO A 138 -2.68 -22.69 -25.10
CA PRO A 138 -3.09 -22.11 -23.82
C PRO A 138 -2.79 -23.03 -22.62
N SER A 139 -2.59 -22.44 -21.46
CA SER A 139 -2.56 -23.11 -20.15
C SER A 139 -3.33 -22.26 -19.13
N GLY A 140 -3.53 -22.80 -17.92
CA GLY A 140 -4.31 -22.14 -16.88
C GLY A 140 -5.80 -22.34 -17.04
N TYR A 141 -6.57 -21.31 -16.70
CA TYR A 141 -8.02 -21.36 -16.64
C TYR A 141 -8.67 -20.10 -17.22
N THR A 142 -9.96 -20.20 -17.57
CA THR A 142 -10.78 -19.01 -17.84
C THR A 142 -11.36 -18.43 -16.56
N ALA A 143 -11.08 -17.15 -16.31
CA ALA A 143 -11.79 -16.36 -15.29
C ALA A 143 -13.10 -15.77 -15.86
N PRO A 144 -14.04 -15.33 -15.01
CA PRO A 144 -15.25 -14.65 -15.46
C PRO A 144 -14.94 -13.41 -16.29
N ASN A 145 -15.66 -13.22 -17.40
CA ASN A 145 -15.54 -12.06 -18.28
C ASN A 145 -16.88 -11.32 -18.38
N PRO A 146 -17.14 -10.30 -17.53
CA PRO A 146 -18.41 -9.58 -17.54
C PRO A 146 -18.67 -8.78 -18.82
N GLN A 147 -17.66 -8.58 -19.68
CA GLN A 147 -17.83 -7.92 -20.99
C GLN A 147 -18.36 -8.87 -22.06
N SER A 148 -18.32 -10.19 -21.83
CA SER A 148 -18.88 -11.17 -22.76
C SER A 148 -20.36 -11.40 -22.45
N PRO A 149 -21.28 -11.11 -23.39
CA PRO A 149 -22.72 -11.34 -23.18
C PRO A 149 -23.10 -12.83 -23.10
N THR A 150 -22.14 -13.73 -23.37
CA THR A 150 -22.31 -15.18 -23.29
C THR A 150 -21.42 -15.80 -22.22
N ASP A 151 -20.90 -15.00 -21.29
CA ASP A 151 -20.14 -15.53 -20.15
C ASP A 151 -21.05 -16.39 -19.26
N PRO A 152 -20.67 -17.65 -18.98
CA PRO A 152 -21.50 -18.58 -18.20
C PRO A 152 -21.66 -18.15 -16.73
N ASN A 153 -20.85 -17.22 -16.23
CA ASN A 153 -20.87 -16.73 -14.86
C ASN A 153 -21.77 -15.51 -14.66
N THR A 154 -22.44 -15.04 -15.72
CA THR A 154 -23.32 -13.88 -15.65
C THR A 154 -24.39 -14.07 -14.57
N GLY A 155 -24.46 -13.14 -13.61
CA GLY A 155 -25.43 -13.15 -12.51
C GLY A 155 -25.01 -13.96 -11.28
N ILE A 156 -23.87 -14.65 -11.30
CA ILE A 156 -23.32 -15.30 -10.11
C ILE A 156 -22.63 -14.24 -9.24
N VAL A 157 -23.02 -14.15 -7.97
CA VAL A 157 -22.36 -13.29 -7.00
C VAL A 157 -21.09 -13.98 -6.51
N TYR A 158 -19.94 -13.34 -6.70
CA TYR A 158 -18.66 -13.84 -6.22
C TYR A 158 -17.73 -12.70 -5.87
N GLU A 159 -16.76 -13.02 -5.02
CA GLU A 159 -15.66 -12.14 -4.66
C GLU A 159 -14.34 -12.91 -4.68
N THR A 160 -13.24 -12.17 -4.69
CA THR A 160 -11.89 -12.75 -4.72
C THR A 160 -10.96 -12.13 -3.70
N ILE A 161 -10.15 -12.97 -3.07
CA ILE A 161 -8.87 -12.57 -2.47
C ILE A 161 -7.77 -12.86 -3.46
N GLU A 162 -6.97 -11.84 -3.80
CA GLU A 162 -5.77 -11.99 -4.61
C GLU A 162 -4.57 -12.12 -3.67
N LEU A 163 -3.66 -13.07 -3.94
CA LEU A 163 -2.53 -13.31 -3.04
C LEU A 163 -1.31 -13.95 -3.72
N THR A 164 -0.21 -13.89 -3.00
CA THR A 164 0.99 -14.71 -3.19
C THR A 164 1.52 -15.13 -1.83
N ASN A 165 1.85 -16.42 -1.68
CA ASN A 165 2.60 -16.95 -0.56
C ASN A 165 3.88 -17.56 -1.11
N ASN A 166 5.03 -17.06 -0.69
CA ASN A 166 6.33 -17.53 -1.15
C ASN A 166 7.39 -17.35 -0.06
N SER A 167 8.66 -17.56 -0.41
CA SER A 167 9.78 -17.43 0.53
C SER A 167 10.01 -16.02 1.08
N GLY A 168 9.37 -15.00 0.50
CA GLY A 168 9.42 -13.62 0.97
C GLY A 168 8.29 -13.23 1.92
N GLY A 169 7.28 -14.08 2.10
CA GLY A 169 6.13 -13.77 2.96
C GLY A 169 4.78 -14.14 2.36
N PHE A 170 3.74 -13.67 3.03
CA PHE A 170 2.41 -13.56 2.47
C PHE A 170 2.21 -12.13 1.98
N PHE A 171 1.56 -11.99 0.83
CA PHE A 171 1.04 -10.75 0.28
C PHE A 171 -0.37 -11.05 -0.21
N GLY A 172 -1.38 -10.30 0.22
CA GLY A 172 -2.73 -10.50 -0.29
C GLY A 172 -3.68 -9.37 0.06
N ASN A 173 -4.78 -9.28 -0.69
CA ASN A 173 -5.69 -8.15 -0.65
C ASN A 173 -7.12 -8.57 -0.98
N THR A 174 -8.10 -7.81 -0.47
CA THR A 174 -9.41 -7.69 -1.12
C THR A 174 -9.26 -6.83 -2.38
N THR A 175 -10.21 -6.85 -3.32
CA THR A 175 -10.10 -6.01 -4.53
C THR A 175 -11.44 -5.49 -5.02
N ARG A 176 -11.44 -4.22 -5.46
CA ARG A 176 -12.57 -3.54 -6.13
C ARG A 176 -12.13 -3.00 -7.49
N VAL A 177 -11.00 -3.45 -8.03
CA VAL A 177 -10.50 -3.03 -9.36
C VAL A 177 -11.44 -3.43 -10.50
N ASP A 178 -12.15 -4.54 -10.34
CA ASP A 178 -13.14 -5.04 -11.31
C ASP A 178 -14.56 -4.60 -10.96
N ALA A 179 -15.00 -4.96 -9.76
CA ALA A 179 -16.30 -4.61 -9.23
C ALA A 179 -16.33 -4.85 -7.72
N PHE A 180 -17.37 -4.34 -7.09
CA PHE A 180 -17.89 -4.83 -5.82
C PHE A 180 -19.14 -5.68 -6.09
N ALA A 181 -19.20 -6.88 -5.56
CA ALA A 181 -20.38 -7.74 -5.58
C ALA A 181 -20.90 -8.05 -4.17
N TYR A 182 -20.00 -8.23 -3.20
CA TYR A 182 -20.36 -8.48 -1.81
C TYR A 182 -19.23 -8.02 -0.85
N PRO A 183 -19.54 -7.62 0.40
CA PRO A 183 -18.51 -7.21 1.36
C PRO A 183 -17.51 -8.34 1.64
N MET A 184 -16.22 -7.98 1.70
CA MET A 184 -15.11 -8.87 1.96
C MET A 184 -14.25 -8.34 3.11
N GLY A 185 -13.66 -9.26 3.88
CA GLY A 185 -12.65 -8.98 4.89
C GLY A 185 -11.42 -9.86 4.68
N LEU A 186 -10.25 -9.36 5.06
CA LEU A 186 -9.01 -10.13 5.10
C LEU A 186 -8.25 -9.78 6.38
N GLU A 187 -7.78 -10.80 7.08
CA GLU A 187 -6.96 -10.70 8.28
C GLU A 187 -5.69 -11.52 8.11
N LEU A 188 -4.56 -10.94 8.51
CA LEU A 188 -3.25 -11.54 8.40
C LEU A 188 -2.58 -11.58 9.77
N TYR A 189 -2.24 -12.78 10.21
CA TYR A 189 -1.52 -13.04 11.45
C TYR A 189 -0.08 -13.44 11.11
N GLY A 190 0.86 -13.04 11.97
CA GLY A 190 2.26 -13.40 11.85
C GLY A 190 2.94 -13.61 13.18
N ASN A 191 4.20 -13.99 13.13
CA ASN A 191 5.03 -14.20 14.32
C ASN A 191 5.20 -12.90 15.13
N GLY A 192 5.55 -13.04 16.42
CA GLY A 192 5.75 -11.88 17.30
C GLY A 192 4.48 -11.07 17.59
N GLY A 193 3.30 -11.69 17.43
CA GLY A 193 2.01 -11.03 17.64
C GLY A 193 1.57 -10.12 16.50
N TYR A 194 2.19 -10.22 15.30
CA TYR A 194 1.77 -9.45 14.15
C TYR A 194 0.31 -9.74 13.78
N TYR A 195 -0.48 -8.67 13.61
CA TYR A 195 -1.86 -8.73 13.16
C TYR A 195 -2.19 -7.47 12.35
N LYS A 196 -2.79 -7.66 11.18
CA LYS A 196 -3.45 -6.58 10.42
C LYS A 196 -4.74 -7.10 9.81
N LYS A 197 -5.68 -6.19 9.55
CA LYS A 197 -6.92 -6.47 8.82
C LYS A 197 -7.30 -5.37 7.85
N THR A 198 -8.06 -5.72 6.83
CA THR A 198 -8.60 -4.82 5.80
C THR A 198 -9.94 -5.35 5.28
N GLY A 199 -10.74 -4.52 4.63
CA GLY A 199 -12.04 -4.90 4.06
C GLY A 199 -13.20 -4.06 4.57
N GLU A 200 -14.42 -4.37 4.12
CA GLU A 200 -15.57 -3.50 4.28
C GLU A 200 -16.26 -3.64 5.66
N LEU A 201 -16.79 -2.51 6.16
CA LEU A 201 -17.39 -2.35 7.49
C LEU A 201 -18.93 -2.28 7.46
N LYS A 202 -19.54 -2.42 6.28
CA LYS A 202 -20.96 -2.22 6.04
C LYS A 202 -21.57 -3.43 5.35
N THR A 203 -22.88 -3.61 5.53
CA THR A 203 -23.65 -4.60 4.78
C THR A 203 -23.64 -4.25 3.29
N ALA A 204 -23.93 -5.22 2.42
CA ALA A 204 -24.01 -4.98 0.97
C ALA A 204 -25.02 -3.87 0.62
N ALA A 205 -26.20 -3.88 1.26
CA ALA A 205 -27.25 -2.88 1.04
C ALA A 205 -26.82 -1.47 1.49
N ASP A 206 -26.13 -1.36 2.63
CA ASP A 206 -25.62 -0.09 3.13
C ASP A 206 -24.49 0.46 2.27
N ILE A 207 -23.63 -0.41 1.72
CA ILE A 207 -22.59 -0.02 0.76
C ILE A 207 -23.23 0.59 -0.50
N VAL A 208 -24.21 -0.10 -1.10
CA VAL A 208 -24.89 0.40 -2.29
C VAL A 208 -25.57 1.74 -2.03
N SER A 209 -26.23 1.88 -0.89
CA SER A 209 -26.89 3.12 -0.49
C SER A 209 -25.89 4.24 -0.26
N ALA A 210 -24.79 3.97 0.46
CA ALA A 210 -23.73 4.94 0.71
C ALA A 210 -23.01 5.35 -0.58
N TYR A 211 -22.77 4.41 -1.50
CA TYR A 211 -22.12 4.69 -2.79
C TYR A 211 -22.93 5.69 -3.59
N LYS A 212 -24.23 5.41 -3.77
CA LYS A 212 -25.14 6.32 -4.46
C LYS A 212 -25.23 7.70 -3.78
N ALA A 213 -25.10 7.78 -2.47
CA ALA A 213 -25.10 9.06 -1.76
C ALA A 213 -23.79 9.87 -1.94
N ASN A 214 -22.68 9.23 -2.33
CA ASN A 214 -21.33 9.82 -2.28
C ASN A 214 -20.63 9.96 -3.64
N VAL A 215 -21.25 9.51 -4.73
CA VAL A 215 -20.73 9.67 -6.09
C VAL A 215 -21.62 10.59 -6.93
N PRO A 216 -21.06 11.35 -7.89
CA PRO A 216 -21.85 12.24 -8.73
C PRO A 216 -22.58 11.43 -9.82
N THR A 217 -23.47 12.10 -10.55
CA THR A 217 -24.38 11.50 -11.54
C THR A 217 -23.67 10.59 -12.54
N GLU A 218 -22.45 10.96 -12.94
CA GLU A 218 -21.63 10.21 -13.90
C GLU A 218 -21.37 8.77 -13.44
N PHE A 219 -21.19 8.57 -12.13
CA PHE A 219 -20.84 7.29 -11.52
C PHE A 219 -22.07 6.51 -11.02
N GLN A 220 -23.26 7.13 -10.94
CA GLN A 220 -24.47 6.44 -10.46
C GLN A 220 -24.82 5.20 -11.29
N GLY A 221 -24.58 5.27 -12.61
CA GLY A 221 -24.83 4.16 -13.55
C GLY A 221 -23.90 2.96 -13.41
N THR A 222 -22.91 3.02 -12.52
CA THR A 222 -22.04 1.88 -12.19
C THR A 222 -22.72 0.83 -11.32
N VAL A 223 -23.83 1.19 -10.66
CA VAL A 223 -24.60 0.28 -9.81
C VAL A 223 -25.64 -0.48 -10.64
N ASN A 224 -25.60 -1.80 -10.60
CA ASN A 224 -26.73 -2.62 -11.00
C ASN A 224 -27.77 -2.64 -9.86
N ASN A 225 -28.89 -1.95 -10.05
CA ASN A 225 -29.93 -1.80 -9.02
C ASN A 225 -30.63 -3.11 -8.63
N SER A 226 -30.61 -4.12 -9.49
CA SER A 226 -31.24 -5.41 -9.22
C SER A 226 -30.36 -6.32 -8.37
N THR A 227 -29.03 -6.26 -8.57
CA THR A 227 -28.09 -7.15 -7.89
C THR A 227 -27.26 -6.47 -6.79
N GLY A 228 -27.20 -5.14 -6.78
CA GLY A 228 -26.32 -4.38 -5.90
C GLY A 228 -24.84 -4.37 -6.31
N VAL A 229 -24.48 -5.02 -7.43
CA VAL A 229 -23.11 -5.00 -7.96
C VAL A 229 -22.73 -3.59 -8.39
N ILE A 230 -21.54 -3.12 -8.00
CA ILE A 230 -20.99 -1.83 -8.40
C ILE A 230 -19.78 -2.11 -9.29
N THR A 231 -19.93 -1.89 -10.60
CA THR A 231 -18.90 -2.20 -11.60
C THR A 231 -17.92 -1.03 -11.75
N PHE A 232 -16.63 -1.32 -11.86
CA PHE A 232 -15.63 -0.27 -12.08
C PHE A 232 -15.96 0.57 -13.33
N PRO A 233 -15.80 1.91 -13.30
CA PRO A 233 -16.36 2.81 -14.31
C PRO A 233 -16.04 2.44 -15.75
N SER A 234 -14.78 2.20 -16.10
CA SER A 234 -14.34 1.88 -17.47
C SER A 234 -15.00 0.64 -18.08
N LYS A 235 -15.62 -0.21 -17.25
CA LYS A 235 -16.30 -1.45 -17.63
C LYS A 235 -17.81 -1.25 -17.78
N THR A 236 -18.29 -0.01 -17.81
CA THR A 236 -19.72 0.31 -17.93
C THR A 236 -20.02 1.13 -19.19
N PRO A 237 -21.22 0.98 -19.78
CA PRO A 237 -21.59 1.66 -21.02
C PRO A 237 -21.38 3.17 -21.02
N ALA A 238 -21.60 3.84 -19.88
CA ALA A 238 -21.48 5.28 -19.79
C ALA A 238 -20.03 5.79 -19.97
N PHE A 239 -19.04 4.96 -19.65
CA PHE A 239 -17.61 5.30 -19.71
C PHE A 239 -16.87 4.60 -20.84
N TYR A 240 -17.53 3.83 -21.72
CA TYR A 240 -16.85 3.24 -22.87
C TYR A 240 -16.26 4.31 -23.78
N ASP A 241 -15.07 4.08 -24.30
CA ASP A 241 -14.39 4.98 -25.25
C ASP A 241 -14.67 4.60 -26.73
N GLY A 242 -15.53 3.61 -26.96
CA GLY A 242 -15.84 3.10 -28.30
C GLY A 242 -14.85 2.06 -28.82
N THR A 243 -13.87 1.64 -28.02
CA THR A 243 -12.96 0.56 -28.38
C THR A 243 -13.56 -0.81 -28.06
N ASN A 244 -12.91 -1.89 -28.53
CA ASN A 244 -13.32 -3.29 -28.28
C ASN A 244 -14.76 -3.63 -28.71
N GLY A 245 -15.29 -2.95 -29.72
CA GLY A 245 -16.65 -3.20 -30.24
C GLY A 245 -17.77 -2.59 -29.39
N THR A 246 -17.43 -1.73 -28.43
CA THR A 246 -18.40 -0.98 -27.63
C THR A 246 -18.83 0.30 -28.34
N THR A 247 -19.99 0.85 -27.96
CA THR A 247 -20.39 2.21 -28.34
C THR A 247 -19.83 3.20 -27.32
N ALA A 248 -19.23 4.30 -27.78
CA ALA A 248 -18.71 5.33 -26.89
C ALA A 248 -19.82 5.92 -26.01
N GLY A 249 -19.58 5.95 -24.70
CA GLY A 249 -20.47 6.55 -23.72
C GLY A 249 -20.19 8.04 -23.50
N PRO A 250 -21.11 8.77 -22.86
CA PRO A 250 -20.98 10.21 -22.59
C PRO A 250 -19.75 10.57 -21.74
N TYR A 251 -19.23 9.63 -20.94
CA TYR A 251 -18.09 9.82 -20.05
C TYR A 251 -16.83 9.07 -20.51
N GLY A 252 -16.78 8.60 -21.77
CA GLY A 252 -15.61 7.91 -22.32
C GLY A 252 -14.31 8.75 -22.33
N ASN A 253 -14.45 10.07 -22.23
CA ASN A 253 -13.36 11.05 -22.14
C ASN A 253 -13.30 11.77 -20.78
N TYR A 254 -13.82 11.17 -19.71
CA TYR A 254 -13.97 11.79 -18.38
C TYR A 254 -12.70 12.50 -17.85
N PHE A 255 -11.51 11.90 -18.01
CA PHE A 255 -10.25 12.50 -17.55
C PHE A 255 -9.56 13.38 -18.60
N LYS A 256 -10.09 13.45 -19.82
CA LYS A 256 -9.37 14.03 -20.96
C LYS A 256 -8.96 15.49 -20.74
N SER A 257 -9.87 16.32 -20.25
CA SER A 257 -9.57 17.74 -19.99
C SER A 257 -8.47 17.93 -18.92
N TYR A 258 -8.42 17.05 -17.92
CA TYR A 258 -7.40 17.09 -16.88
C TYR A 258 -6.04 16.61 -17.40
N LEU A 259 -6.02 15.54 -18.19
CA LEU A 259 -4.82 15.03 -18.84
C LEU A 259 -4.24 16.05 -19.84
N ASP A 260 -5.09 16.68 -20.65
CA ASP A 260 -4.72 17.77 -21.56
C ASP A 260 -4.05 18.91 -20.78
N ALA A 261 -4.62 19.29 -19.63
CA ALA A 261 -4.09 20.36 -18.78
C ALA A 261 -2.74 19.99 -18.13
N ILE A 262 -2.56 18.74 -17.67
CA ILE A 262 -1.28 18.23 -17.17
C ILE A 262 -0.23 18.31 -18.28
N TRP A 263 -0.54 17.76 -19.45
CA TRP A 263 0.42 17.69 -20.57
C TRP A 263 0.78 19.08 -21.11
N ALA A 264 -0.18 19.99 -21.19
CA ALA A 264 0.05 21.37 -21.63
C ALA A 264 0.94 22.13 -20.65
N LYS A 265 0.70 21.99 -19.34
CA LYS A 265 1.47 22.67 -18.30
C LYS A 265 2.91 22.20 -18.26
N TYR A 266 3.13 20.90 -18.06
CA TYR A 266 4.48 20.34 -17.88
C TYR A 266 5.28 20.19 -19.18
N LYS A 267 4.78 20.74 -20.28
CA LYS A 267 5.59 21.02 -21.48
C LYS A 267 6.50 22.23 -21.29
N ASN A 268 6.08 23.19 -20.45
CA ASN A 268 6.74 24.47 -20.26
C ASN A 268 7.41 24.62 -18.89
N GLU A 269 7.21 23.66 -17.98
CA GLU A 269 7.78 23.64 -16.64
C GLU A 269 8.08 22.21 -16.19
N ASP A 270 8.93 22.07 -15.16
CA ASP A 270 9.29 20.76 -14.62
C ASP A 270 8.16 20.23 -13.71
N LEU A 271 7.68 19.02 -14.00
CA LEU A 271 6.94 18.20 -13.06
C LEU A 271 7.92 17.61 -12.03
N ILE A 272 7.79 18.02 -10.78
CA ILE A 272 8.57 17.50 -9.66
C ILE A 272 7.61 16.84 -8.67
N PHE A 273 7.83 15.56 -8.33
CA PHE A 273 6.97 14.84 -7.39
C PHE A 273 7.74 13.90 -6.47
N ASN A 274 7.32 13.82 -5.22
CA ASN A 274 7.75 12.81 -4.26
C ASN A 274 6.97 11.51 -4.48
N ALA A 275 7.69 10.41 -4.67
CA ALA A 275 7.17 9.06 -4.86
C ALA A 275 7.54 8.12 -3.69
N GLY A 276 7.73 8.67 -2.48
CA GLY A 276 8.03 7.91 -1.26
C GLY A 276 9.41 7.26 -1.35
N ASN A 277 9.50 5.96 -1.05
CA ASN A 277 10.76 5.21 -1.07
C ASN A 277 11.43 5.18 -2.45
N ALA A 278 10.65 5.33 -3.54
CA ALA A 278 11.21 5.43 -4.88
C ALA A 278 12.04 6.72 -5.07
N GLY A 279 11.72 7.76 -4.29
CA GLY A 279 12.41 9.05 -4.25
C GLY A 279 11.64 10.18 -4.91
N VAL A 280 12.32 11.31 -5.09
CA VAL A 280 11.79 12.47 -5.82
C VAL A 280 12.13 12.32 -7.29
N PHE A 281 11.15 12.52 -8.16
CA PHE A 281 11.34 12.56 -9.61
C PHE A 281 11.16 13.98 -10.14
N LYS A 282 11.93 14.31 -11.18
CA LYS A 282 11.86 15.60 -11.86
C LYS A 282 11.95 15.40 -13.37
N GLY A 283 11.09 16.07 -14.13
CA GLY A 283 11.20 16.10 -15.58
C GLY A 283 10.06 16.84 -16.25
N ARG A 284 9.83 16.58 -17.53
CA ARG A 284 8.89 17.38 -18.34
C ARG A 284 8.32 16.60 -19.52
N VAL A 285 7.26 17.14 -20.09
CA VAL A 285 6.70 16.71 -21.37
C VAL A 285 7.57 17.30 -22.50
N GLY A 286 8.13 16.44 -23.34
CA GLY A 286 8.91 16.82 -24.50
C GLY A 286 8.07 17.39 -25.65
N THR A 287 8.73 17.96 -26.65
CA THR A 287 8.08 18.39 -27.91
C THR A 287 7.45 17.22 -28.66
N ASP A 288 7.96 16.01 -28.46
CA ASP A 288 7.46 14.73 -28.96
C ASP A 288 6.32 14.12 -28.13
N ASN A 289 5.77 14.88 -27.18
CA ASN A 289 4.63 14.51 -26.32
C ASN A 289 4.91 13.43 -25.27
N ARG A 290 6.18 13.05 -25.07
CA ARG A 290 6.59 12.09 -24.04
C ARG A 290 6.83 12.79 -22.71
N LEU A 291 6.31 12.25 -21.61
CA LEU A 291 6.75 12.65 -20.28
C LEU A 291 8.01 11.86 -19.93
N VAL A 292 9.12 12.57 -19.71
CA VAL A 292 10.41 11.99 -19.30
C VAL A 292 10.80 12.60 -17.96
N VAL A 293 11.03 11.75 -16.96
CA VAL A 293 11.43 12.15 -15.61
C VAL A 293 12.66 11.38 -15.15
N VAL A 294 13.50 12.01 -14.33
CA VAL A 294 14.71 11.44 -13.76
C VAL A 294 14.59 11.44 -12.24
N GLY A 295 14.92 10.32 -11.61
CA GLY A 295 15.01 10.22 -10.16
C GLY A 295 16.11 11.12 -9.62
N GLN A 296 15.76 12.05 -8.74
CA GLN A 296 16.66 12.98 -8.06
C GLN A 296 17.19 12.39 -6.75
N SER A 297 16.44 11.48 -6.12
CA SER A 297 16.78 10.85 -4.85
C SER A 297 16.14 9.46 -4.75
N GLY A 298 16.31 8.78 -3.61
CA GLY A 298 15.67 7.49 -3.32
C GLY A 298 16.21 6.33 -4.15
N ALA A 299 15.46 5.23 -4.18
CA ALA A 299 15.87 3.96 -4.82
C ALA A 299 16.11 4.08 -6.34
N TYR A 300 15.62 5.13 -6.98
CA TYR A 300 15.73 5.36 -8.43
C TYR A 300 16.55 6.61 -8.77
N SER A 301 17.40 7.10 -7.86
CA SER A 301 18.29 8.23 -8.15
C SER A 301 19.15 7.98 -9.41
N GLY A 302 19.15 8.94 -10.34
CA GLY A 302 19.84 8.88 -11.62
C GLY A 302 19.15 8.04 -12.71
N ARG A 303 18.06 7.33 -12.39
CA ARG A 303 17.30 6.51 -13.35
C ARG A 303 16.20 7.32 -14.03
N THR A 304 15.88 6.95 -15.26
CA THR A 304 14.93 7.68 -16.12
C THR A 304 13.67 6.87 -16.34
N GLY A 305 12.50 7.44 -16.04
CA GLY A 305 11.19 6.87 -16.37
C GLY A 305 10.49 7.65 -17.49
N ILE A 306 9.76 6.92 -18.32
CA ILE A 306 9.15 7.43 -19.55
C ILE A 306 7.68 7.00 -19.66
N ILE A 307 6.83 7.96 -20.02
CA ILE A 307 5.49 7.73 -20.56
C ILE A 307 5.46 8.24 -22.00
N THR A 308 5.16 7.36 -22.95
CA THR A 308 5.45 7.58 -24.38
C THR A 308 4.50 8.54 -25.09
N ARG A 309 3.34 8.83 -24.50
CA ARG A 309 2.40 9.87 -24.94
C ARG A 309 1.42 10.16 -23.79
N GLU A 310 0.60 11.17 -23.97
CA GLU A 310 -0.59 11.39 -23.14
C GLU A 310 -1.47 10.12 -23.09
N PRO A 311 -1.87 9.64 -21.90
CA PRO A 311 -2.76 8.50 -21.76
C PRO A 311 -4.22 8.87 -22.12
N THR A 312 -5.02 7.88 -22.51
CA THR A 312 -6.47 8.05 -22.61
C THR A 312 -7.15 7.96 -21.24
N THR A 313 -8.45 8.31 -21.17
CA THR A 313 -9.26 8.08 -19.95
C THR A 313 -9.24 6.60 -19.53
N GLN A 314 -9.28 5.66 -20.48
CA GLN A 314 -9.21 4.22 -20.16
C GLN A 314 -7.86 3.80 -19.62
N GLU A 315 -6.77 4.31 -20.20
CA GLU A 315 -5.42 4.03 -19.71
C GLU A 315 -5.22 4.59 -18.31
N ALA A 316 -5.72 5.80 -18.05
CA ALA A 316 -5.67 6.43 -16.73
C ALA A 316 -6.50 5.68 -15.68
N PHE A 317 -7.73 5.26 -15.99
CA PHE A 317 -8.56 4.50 -15.04
C PHE A 317 -7.94 3.14 -14.70
N GLU A 318 -7.43 2.41 -15.69
CA GLU A 318 -7.01 1.01 -15.52
C GLU A 318 -5.50 0.83 -15.32
N GLY A 319 -4.69 1.91 -15.41
CA GLY A 319 -3.24 1.80 -15.36
C GLY A 319 -2.67 0.91 -16.46
N LYS A 320 -3.19 1.06 -17.69
CA LYS A 320 -2.86 0.21 -18.85
C LYS A 320 -2.24 1.00 -20.00
N GLY A 321 -1.89 0.29 -21.06
CA GLY A 321 -1.35 0.88 -22.28
C GLY A 321 -0.04 1.63 -21.99
N VAL A 322 0.01 2.93 -22.27
CA VAL A 322 1.22 3.74 -21.99
C VAL A 322 1.55 3.90 -20.51
N LEU A 323 0.64 3.48 -19.62
CA LEU A 323 0.83 3.40 -18.17
C LEU A 323 1.18 1.98 -17.67
N ALA A 324 1.50 1.06 -18.59
CA ALA A 324 2.00 -0.27 -18.27
C ALA A 324 2.97 -0.81 -19.35
N THR A 325 3.85 0.04 -19.86
CA THR A 325 4.80 -0.30 -20.94
C THR A 325 6.23 -0.09 -20.49
N ARG A 326 7.05 -1.15 -20.63
CA ARG A 326 8.50 -1.06 -20.46
C ARG A 326 9.12 -0.44 -21.71
N ASN A 327 9.87 0.64 -21.55
CA ASN A 327 10.56 1.35 -22.63
C ASN A 327 12.08 1.19 -22.48
N SER A 328 12.77 2.20 -21.94
CA SER A 328 14.22 2.23 -21.86
C SER A 328 14.70 1.58 -20.57
N ASP A 329 14.35 2.18 -19.43
CA ASP A 329 14.58 1.59 -18.12
C ASP A 329 13.24 1.01 -17.65
N GLY A 330 12.95 -0.21 -18.09
CA GLY A 330 11.64 -0.82 -17.92
C GLY A 330 11.15 -0.87 -16.46
N ASP A 331 12.04 -0.96 -15.47
CA ASP A 331 11.62 -0.93 -14.07
C ASP A 331 11.31 0.49 -13.59
N CYS A 332 12.13 1.47 -13.95
CA CYS A 332 11.86 2.88 -13.62
C CYS A 332 10.63 3.41 -14.37
N ASP A 333 10.41 2.95 -15.60
CA ASP A 333 9.22 3.25 -16.41
C ASP A 333 7.96 2.81 -15.68
N LEU A 334 7.92 1.57 -15.18
CA LEU A 334 6.76 1.04 -14.45
C LEU A 334 6.52 1.77 -13.13
N VAL A 335 7.58 2.15 -12.39
CA VAL A 335 7.43 2.98 -11.19
C VAL A 335 6.77 4.31 -11.51
N VAL A 336 7.29 5.04 -12.49
CA VAL A 336 6.75 6.35 -12.86
C VAL A 336 5.32 6.23 -13.39
N GLN A 337 5.03 5.20 -14.19
CA GLN A 337 3.69 4.96 -14.72
C GLN A 337 2.67 4.64 -13.62
N ALA A 338 3.06 3.87 -12.59
CA ALA A 338 2.22 3.63 -11.41
C ALA A 338 1.94 4.94 -10.65
N GLN A 339 2.98 5.75 -10.40
CA GLN A 339 2.85 7.04 -9.69
C GLN A 339 1.91 8.00 -10.43
N ILE A 340 2.07 8.13 -11.76
CA ILE A 340 1.20 8.99 -12.58
C ILE A 340 -0.22 8.45 -12.63
N THR A 341 -0.42 7.13 -12.72
CA THR A 341 -1.76 6.54 -12.69
C THR A 341 -2.48 6.85 -11.38
N ALA A 342 -1.83 6.64 -10.24
CA ALA A 342 -2.40 6.94 -8.94
C ALA A 342 -2.70 8.43 -8.78
N ALA A 343 -1.76 9.29 -9.15
CA ALA A 343 -1.94 10.73 -9.05
C ALA A 343 -3.07 11.24 -9.96
N VAL A 344 -3.26 10.69 -11.17
CA VAL A 344 -4.39 11.07 -12.03
C VAL A 344 -5.72 10.63 -11.43
N ASN A 345 -5.84 9.37 -10.96
CA ASN A 345 -7.07 8.88 -10.34
C ASN A 345 -7.47 9.70 -9.11
N ARG A 346 -6.47 10.16 -8.34
CA ARG A 346 -6.64 10.95 -7.11
C ARG A 346 -6.71 12.46 -7.33
N HIS A 347 -6.57 12.94 -8.57
CA HIS A 347 -6.39 14.37 -8.90
C HIS A 347 -5.25 15.03 -8.09
N ALA A 348 -4.12 14.35 -7.93
CA ALA A 348 -2.99 14.82 -7.15
C ALA A 348 -1.95 15.59 -7.97
N ILE A 349 -2.13 15.69 -9.29
CA ILE A 349 -1.27 16.49 -10.17
C ILE A 349 -1.88 17.89 -10.35
N SER A 350 -1.19 18.93 -9.87
CA SER A 350 -1.67 20.30 -9.86
C SER A 350 -1.63 20.94 -11.25
N THR A 351 -2.80 21.32 -11.77
CA THR A 351 -2.94 22.10 -13.01
C THR A 351 -3.21 23.58 -12.75
N ALA A 352 -3.78 23.96 -11.60
CA ALA A 352 -4.45 25.25 -11.40
C ALA A 352 -3.67 26.34 -10.61
N SER A 353 -2.36 26.22 -10.41
CA SER A 353 -1.55 27.30 -9.78
C SER A 353 -0.08 27.26 -10.21
N ALA A 354 0.60 28.41 -10.06
CA ALA A 354 2.05 28.62 -10.22
C ALA A 354 2.85 27.93 -9.11
N VAL A 355 2.58 26.65 -8.86
CA VAL A 355 3.41 25.83 -7.96
C VAL A 355 4.72 25.57 -8.67
N ALA A 356 5.63 26.54 -8.59
CA ALA A 356 7.05 26.29 -8.77
C ALA A 356 7.51 25.45 -7.57
N GLY A 357 7.38 24.12 -7.64
CA GLY A 357 7.75 23.28 -6.51
C GLY A 357 7.41 21.80 -6.64
N GLN A 358 7.99 21.02 -5.73
CA GLN A 358 7.74 19.59 -5.57
C GLN A 358 6.31 19.36 -5.07
N GLN A 359 5.59 18.47 -5.75
CA GLN A 359 4.31 17.93 -5.30
C GLN A 359 4.53 16.66 -4.49
N ASP A 360 3.65 16.36 -3.55
CA ASP A 360 3.75 15.15 -2.74
C ASP A 360 2.64 14.17 -3.08
N PHE A 361 2.96 13.15 -3.89
CA PHE A 361 1.99 12.11 -4.27
C PHE A 361 1.76 11.10 -3.13
N TYR A 362 2.45 11.23 -1.99
CA TYR A 362 2.24 10.42 -0.79
C TYR A 362 1.43 11.15 0.29
N ASN A 363 1.10 12.43 0.09
CA ASN A 363 0.24 13.15 1.01
C ASN A 363 -1.24 12.84 0.74
N VAL A 364 -1.80 11.91 1.53
CA VAL A 364 -3.20 11.45 1.44
C VAL A 364 -4.20 12.59 1.57
N ALA A 365 -3.89 13.66 2.31
CA ALA A 365 -4.80 14.81 2.47
C ALA A 365 -5.07 15.54 1.16
N ASN A 366 -4.21 15.38 0.15
CA ASN A 366 -4.38 16.00 -1.17
C ASN A 366 -5.19 15.14 -2.14
N PHE A 367 -5.53 13.90 -1.78
CA PHE A 367 -6.27 13.02 -2.67
C PHE A 367 -7.74 13.43 -2.72
N TYR A 368 -8.30 13.37 -3.92
CA TYR A 368 -9.73 13.51 -4.17
C TYR A 368 -10.34 14.86 -3.72
N GLN A 369 -9.58 15.95 -3.87
CA GLN A 369 -10.01 17.30 -3.48
C GLN A 369 -10.73 18.06 -4.59
N THR A 370 -10.45 17.71 -5.86
CA THR A 370 -10.94 18.46 -7.03
C THR A 370 -11.33 17.49 -8.15
N ALA A 371 -12.42 17.81 -8.86
CA ALA A 371 -12.84 17.06 -10.04
C ALA A 371 -12.08 17.51 -11.32
N PRO A 372 -11.90 16.64 -12.34
CA PRO A 372 -12.33 15.24 -12.37
C PRO A 372 -11.43 14.34 -11.53
N MET A 373 -12.02 13.34 -10.89
CA MET A 373 -11.32 12.35 -10.05
C MET A 373 -12.05 11.01 -10.10
N ASN A 374 -11.41 9.94 -9.66
CA ASN A 374 -12.03 8.63 -9.59
C ASN A 374 -12.95 8.55 -8.35
N TYR A 375 -14.20 8.99 -8.49
CA TYR A 375 -15.20 8.93 -7.41
C TYR A 375 -15.54 7.51 -6.97
N TYR A 376 -15.41 6.52 -7.88
CA TYR A 376 -15.55 5.11 -7.53
C TYR A 376 -14.48 4.68 -6.53
N ALA A 377 -13.20 4.96 -6.82
CA ALA A 377 -12.11 4.63 -5.91
C ALA A 377 -12.24 5.39 -4.58
N ARG A 378 -12.47 6.72 -4.65
CA ARG A 378 -12.67 7.59 -3.48
C ARG A 378 -13.67 7.00 -2.49
N PHE A 379 -14.80 6.47 -2.98
CA PHE A 379 -15.85 5.91 -2.14
C PHE A 379 -15.31 4.84 -1.18
N TRP A 380 -14.48 3.92 -1.65
CA TRP A 380 -13.95 2.83 -0.83
C TRP A 380 -13.02 3.30 0.28
N HIS A 381 -12.42 4.48 0.12
CA HIS A 381 -11.59 5.16 1.12
C HIS A 381 -12.38 6.12 2.03
N LEU A 382 -13.69 6.26 1.87
CA LEU A 382 -14.47 7.10 2.78
C LEU A 382 -14.50 6.49 4.19
N PRO A 383 -14.47 7.34 5.23
CA PRO A 383 -14.61 6.90 6.61
C PRO A 383 -15.80 5.95 6.82
N GLY A 384 -15.53 4.79 7.40
CA GLY A 384 -16.56 3.79 7.73
C GLY A 384 -17.01 2.93 6.55
N ILE A 385 -16.38 3.03 5.37
CA ILE A 385 -16.58 2.08 4.28
C ILE A 385 -15.65 0.88 4.42
N SER A 386 -14.33 1.14 4.47
CA SER A 386 -13.29 0.11 4.62
C SER A 386 -12.49 0.33 5.91
N VAL A 387 -11.96 -0.75 6.48
CA VAL A 387 -11.03 -0.67 7.63
C VAL A 387 -9.87 0.25 7.29
N ASN A 388 -9.57 1.20 8.19
CA ASN A 388 -8.51 2.20 8.03
C ASN A 388 -8.60 3.04 6.75
N ASN A 389 -9.75 3.08 6.09
CA ASN A 389 -9.93 3.74 4.79
C ASN A 389 -8.98 3.17 3.72
N LEU A 390 -8.59 1.90 3.84
CA LEU A 390 -7.70 1.22 2.88
C LEU A 390 -8.53 0.33 1.96
N SER A 391 -8.33 0.48 0.65
CA SER A 391 -9.03 -0.34 -0.35
C SER A 391 -8.29 -0.37 -1.67
N TYR A 392 -8.45 -1.47 -2.41
CA TYR A 392 -7.91 -1.60 -3.76
C TYR A 392 -8.97 -1.15 -4.78
N GLY A 393 -9.16 0.16 -4.92
CA GLY A 393 -10.19 0.78 -5.76
C GLY A 393 -9.81 0.90 -7.24
N PHE A 394 -8.51 0.91 -7.56
CA PHE A 394 -7.96 0.89 -8.93
C PHE A 394 -6.57 0.23 -8.94
N ALA A 395 -6.00 -0.09 -10.11
CA ALA A 395 -4.83 -0.97 -10.24
C ALA A 395 -3.57 -0.57 -9.45
N TYR A 396 -3.35 0.73 -9.20
CA TYR A 396 -2.19 1.27 -8.49
C TYR A 396 -2.58 2.01 -7.20
N ASP A 397 -3.62 1.55 -6.51
CA ASP A 397 -4.02 2.12 -5.20
C ASP A 397 -2.99 1.84 -4.10
N ASP A 398 -2.10 0.88 -4.32
CA ASP A 398 -0.96 0.55 -3.46
C ASP A 398 0.10 1.66 -3.40
N VAL A 399 0.12 2.58 -4.38
CA VAL A 399 0.91 3.80 -4.28
C VAL A 399 0.48 4.59 -3.04
N ALA A 400 1.46 4.97 -2.23
CA ALA A 400 1.27 5.59 -0.92
C ALA A 400 0.56 4.69 0.11
N ASP A 401 0.69 3.36 -0.03
CA ASP A 401 0.19 2.37 0.93
C ASP A 401 -1.33 2.47 1.18
N GLN A 402 -2.13 2.88 0.18
CA GLN A 402 -3.58 3.07 0.34
C GLN A 402 -4.43 1.85 -0.04
N SER A 403 -3.83 0.83 -0.66
CA SER A 403 -4.55 -0.40 -1.01
C SER A 403 -4.95 -1.21 0.22
N SER A 404 -5.82 -2.20 0.02
CA SER A 404 -6.14 -3.23 1.02
C SER A 404 -5.08 -4.34 1.12
N THR A 405 -3.83 -4.08 0.73
CA THR A 405 -2.78 -5.10 0.78
C THR A 405 -2.31 -5.35 2.21
N LEU A 406 -2.36 -6.61 2.63
CA LEU A 406 -1.72 -7.10 3.84
C LEU A 406 -0.47 -7.91 3.47
N GLN A 407 0.61 -7.66 4.20
CA GLN A 407 1.85 -8.42 4.02
C GLN A 407 2.54 -8.72 5.34
N THR A 408 3.28 -9.82 5.40
CA THR A 408 4.28 -10.08 6.43
C THR A 408 5.28 -11.14 5.94
N PRO A 409 6.58 -11.00 6.24
CA PRO A 409 7.58 -12.02 5.92
C PRO A 409 7.48 -13.27 6.82
N GLN A 410 6.67 -13.23 7.88
CA GLN A 410 6.52 -14.36 8.82
C GLN A 410 5.03 -14.66 9.08
N PRO A 411 4.25 -15.05 8.05
CA PRO A 411 2.83 -15.31 8.21
C PRO A 411 2.60 -16.60 9.00
N THR A 412 1.57 -16.60 9.84
CA THR A 412 1.16 -17.77 10.63
C THR A 412 -0.25 -18.23 10.30
N LYS A 413 -1.14 -17.31 9.89
CA LYS A 413 -2.53 -17.62 9.51
C LYS A 413 -3.12 -16.48 8.68
N VAL A 414 -4.02 -16.83 7.77
CA VAL A 414 -4.86 -15.88 7.03
C VAL A 414 -6.33 -16.22 7.27
N VAL A 415 -7.18 -15.21 7.43
CA VAL A 415 -8.63 -15.37 7.49
C VAL A 415 -9.27 -14.44 6.47
N ALA A 416 -10.04 -14.98 5.53
CA ALA A 416 -10.86 -14.20 4.62
C ALA A 416 -12.33 -14.30 5.04
N SER A 417 -13.00 -13.17 5.23
CA SER A 417 -14.40 -13.11 5.63
C SER A 417 -15.31 -12.77 4.45
N PHE A 418 -16.22 -13.68 4.08
CA PHE A 418 -17.29 -13.39 3.12
C PHE A 418 -18.48 -12.79 3.87
N GLY A 419 -18.81 -11.53 3.59
CA GLY A 419 -19.72 -10.70 4.39
C GLY A 419 -19.02 -9.53 5.11
N GLY A 420 -17.69 -9.43 5.01
CA GLY A 420 -16.91 -8.34 5.61
C GLY A 420 -17.05 -8.28 7.14
N PHE A 421 -16.96 -7.07 7.69
CA PHE A 421 -17.01 -6.80 9.12
C PHE A 421 -18.23 -5.93 9.51
N ALA A 422 -19.35 -6.10 8.80
CA ALA A 422 -20.57 -5.34 9.07
C ALA A 422 -20.98 -5.45 10.55
N GLY A 423 -21.29 -4.30 11.17
CA GLY A 423 -21.68 -4.23 12.57
C GLY A 423 -20.54 -4.38 13.58
N GLN A 424 -19.31 -4.65 13.13
CA GLN A 424 -18.13 -4.52 13.98
C GLN A 424 -17.68 -3.06 14.00
N ALA A 425 -17.27 -2.59 15.18
CA ALA A 425 -16.57 -1.31 15.26
C ALA A 425 -15.37 -1.38 14.32
N GLY A 426 -15.35 -0.53 13.29
CA GLY A 426 -14.17 -0.34 12.48
C GLY A 426 -13.08 0.13 13.43
N THR A 427 -12.12 -0.73 13.74
CA THR A 427 -10.92 -0.36 14.52
C THR A 427 -10.05 0.52 13.62
N SER A 428 -10.55 1.70 13.27
CA SER A 428 -9.81 2.71 12.55
C SER A 428 -9.18 3.59 13.60
N GLY A 429 -8.07 3.10 14.16
CA GLY A 429 -7.28 3.87 15.09
C GLY A 429 -5.94 3.25 15.39
N VAL A 430 -4.89 4.07 15.31
CA VAL A 430 -3.54 3.71 15.77
C VAL A 430 -3.43 3.81 17.29
N ALA A 431 -4.44 4.43 17.91
CA ALA A 431 -4.66 4.45 19.34
C ALA A 431 -6.10 4.02 19.64
N THR A 432 -6.30 3.20 20.66
CA THR A 432 -7.63 2.85 21.16
C THR A 432 -7.78 3.38 22.57
N MET A 433 -8.77 4.23 22.79
CA MET A 433 -9.12 4.79 24.10
C MET A 433 -10.15 3.91 24.78
N TYR A 434 -9.97 3.64 26.07
CA TYR A 434 -10.84 2.81 26.87
C TYR A 434 -11.37 3.57 28.08
N LYS A 435 -12.67 3.39 28.33
CA LYS A 435 -13.36 4.00 29.47
C LYS A 435 -12.80 3.54 30.81
N ASP A 436 -12.45 2.26 30.94
CA ASP A 436 -12.00 1.69 32.21
C ASP A 436 -10.53 1.26 32.15
N CYS A 437 -9.89 1.10 33.32
CA CYS A 437 -8.56 0.49 33.41
C CYS A 437 -8.57 -0.97 32.92
N ASN A 438 -7.38 -1.48 32.60
CA ASN A 438 -7.12 -2.78 32.00
C ASN A 438 -7.82 -3.00 30.65
N TYR A 439 -7.96 -1.93 29.87
CA TYR A 439 -8.60 -1.93 28.55
C TYR A 439 -10.07 -2.39 28.59
N GLY A 440 -10.77 -2.07 29.68
CA GLY A 440 -12.18 -2.38 29.88
C GLY A 440 -13.13 -1.27 29.40
N GLY A 441 -14.43 -1.55 29.45
CA GLY A 441 -15.47 -0.58 29.11
C GLY A 441 -15.58 -0.26 27.62
N THR A 442 -16.19 0.89 27.31
CA THR A 442 -16.33 1.38 25.93
C THR A 442 -14.96 1.63 25.32
N ALA A 443 -14.74 1.12 24.10
CA ALA A 443 -13.50 1.27 23.35
C ALA A 443 -13.72 2.07 22.07
N VAL A 444 -12.90 3.10 21.85
CA VAL A 444 -12.96 3.94 20.66
C VAL A 444 -11.58 4.03 20.03
N ALA A 445 -11.46 3.52 18.81
CA ALA A 445 -10.24 3.61 18.02
C ALA A 445 -10.17 4.99 17.34
N LEU A 446 -9.04 5.68 17.52
CA LEU A 446 -8.73 6.99 16.97
C LEU A 446 -7.53 6.91 16.01
N PRO A 447 -7.68 7.31 14.74
CA PRO A 447 -6.55 7.40 13.82
C PRO A 447 -5.64 8.57 14.21
N VAL A 448 -4.54 8.77 13.47
CA VAL A 448 -3.74 10.00 13.59
C VAL A 448 -4.64 11.22 13.36
N GLY A 449 -4.52 12.20 14.25
CA GLY A 449 -5.34 13.40 14.19
C GLY A 449 -5.40 14.15 15.51
N ASP A 450 -5.94 15.35 15.42
CA ASP A 450 -6.18 16.26 16.52
C ASP A 450 -7.67 16.20 16.90
N TYR A 451 -7.95 15.92 18.17
CA TYR A 451 -9.32 15.74 18.67
C TYR A 451 -9.61 16.70 19.81
N THR A 452 -10.42 17.72 19.53
CA THR A 452 -11.09 18.55 20.55
C THR A 452 -12.15 17.71 21.28
N LEU A 453 -12.65 18.22 22.41
CA LEU A 453 -13.71 17.58 23.17
C LEU A 453 -14.93 17.27 22.30
N SER A 454 -15.36 18.23 21.47
CA SER A 454 -16.48 18.03 20.55
C SER A 454 -16.23 16.90 19.54
N ALA A 455 -14.99 16.75 19.05
CA ALA A 455 -14.61 15.68 18.14
C ALA A 455 -14.54 14.31 18.83
N LEU A 456 -14.13 14.27 20.10
CA LEU A 456 -14.14 13.06 20.94
C LEU A 456 -15.57 12.60 21.25
N GLN A 457 -16.44 13.53 21.65
CA GLN A 457 -17.85 13.26 21.94
C GLN A 457 -18.60 12.75 20.70
N ALA A 458 -18.33 13.33 19.52
CA ALA A 458 -18.88 12.84 18.25
C ALA A 458 -18.45 11.39 17.92
N LYS A 459 -17.38 10.89 18.54
CA LYS A 459 -16.88 9.53 18.41
C LYS A 459 -17.25 8.63 19.60
N GLY A 460 -18.01 9.15 20.56
CA GLY A 460 -18.48 8.39 21.72
C GLY A 460 -17.54 8.36 22.93
N ILE A 461 -16.52 9.23 22.97
CA ILE A 461 -15.68 9.44 24.16
C ILE A 461 -16.20 10.68 24.91
N LEU A 462 -16.62 10.51 26.17
CA LEU A 462 -17.11 11.61 27.00
C LEU A 462 -15.96 12.45 27.56
N ASN A 463 -16.27 13.65 28.08
CA ASN A 463 -15.28 14.45 28.80
C ASN A 463 -14.79 13.68 30.01
N ASP A 464 -13.49 13.71 30.29
CA ASP A 464 -12.94 13.12 31.52
C ASP A 464 -13.32 11.63 31.67
N ASP A 465 -13.21 10.86 30.57
CA ASP A 465 -13.75 9.50 30.52
C ASP A 465 -12.75 8.44 30.01
N ILE A 466 -11.47 8.80 29.86
CA ILE A 466 -10.42 7.87 29.42
C ILE A 466 -9.63 7.40 30.65
N SER A 467 -9.62 6.08 30.87
CA SER A 467 -8.87 5.44 31.97
C SER A 467 -7.71 4.54 31.51
N SER A 468 -7.72 4.06 30.25
CA SER A 468 -6.59 3.32 29.67
C SER A 468 -6.53 3.48 28.14
N LEU A 469 -5.37 3.15 27.55
CA LEU A 469 -5.21 3.20 26.10
C LEU A 469 -4.22 2.17 25.53
N GLN A 470 -4.49 1.71 24.32
CA GLN A 470 -3.57 0.89 23.53
C GLN A 470 -3.04 1.68 22.34
N LEU A 471 -1.77 1.46 21.99
CA LEU A 471 -1.07 2.11 20.90
C LEU A 471 -0.42 1.08 19.99
N ILE A 472 -0.57 1.28 18.68
CA ILE A 472 0.26 0.60 17.70
C ILE A 472 1.69 1.15 17.81
N SER A 473 2.69 0.27 17.78
CA SER A 473 4.10 0.66 17.82
C SER A 473 4.43 1.68 16.71
N GLY A 474 5.21 2.71 17.05
CA GLY A 474 5.54 3.82 16.16
C GLY A 474 4.58 5.02 16.23
N TYR A 475 3.58 4.98 17.11
CA TYR A 475 2.66 6.09 17.37
C TYR A 475 2.72 6.52 18.83
N GLN A 476 2.30 7.75 19.09
CA GLN A 476 2.12 8.31 20.43
C GLN A 476 0.81 9.08 20.51
N VAL A 477 0.30 9.21 21.74
CA VAL A 477 -0.86 10.05 22.04
C VAL A 477 -0.48 11.08 23.07
N VAL A 478 -0.82 12.33 22.82
CA VAL A 478 -0.69 13.43 23.78
C VAL A 478 -2.09 13.73 24.32
N LEU A 479 -2.32 13.43 25.58
CA LEU A 479 -3.53 13.76 26.31
C LEU A 479 -3.40 15.18 26.87
N TYR A 480 -4.51 15.92 26.89
CA TYR A 480 -4.61 17.27 27.45
C TYR A 480 -5.76 17.34 28.45
N ALA A 481 -5.51 17.99 29.58
CA ALA A 481 -6.49 18.11 30.66
C ALA A 481 -7.67 19.02 30.27
N ASP A 482 -7.41 20.03 29.44
CA ASP A 482 -8.44 20.97 28.96
C ASP A 482 -8.73 20.77 27.45
N ASP A 483 -9.88 21.29 26.99
CA ASP A 483 -10.23 21.28 25.56
C ASP A 483 -9.28 22.17 24.73
N ASN A 484 -9.28 21.98 23.41
CA ASN A 484 -8.45 22.70 22.44
C ASN A 484 -6.94 22.61 22.74
N PHE A 485 -6.51 21.45 23.24
CA PHE A 485 -5.10 21.12 23.54
C PHE A 485 -4.49 22.03 24.61
N GLY A 486 -5.31 22.49 25.56
CA GLY A 486 -4.91 23.32 26.69
C GLY A 486 -4.57 22.53 27.96
N GLY A 487 -4.13 23.24 28.99
CA GLY A 487 -3.88 22.66 30.31
C GLY A 487 -2.61 21.80 30.39
N ALA A 488 -2.57 20.95 31.43
CA ALA A 488 -1.51 19.97 31.58
C ALA A 488 -1.59 18.92 30.46
N SER A 489 -0.45 18.31 30.10
CA SER A 489 -0.40 17.27 29.08
C SER A 489 0.41 16.04 29.49
N LEU A 490 0.05 14.89 28.92
CA LEU A 490 0.75 13.62 29.08
C LEU A 490 0.97 12.98 27.72
N THR A 491 2.23 12.67 27.41
CA THR A 491 2.58 11.88 26.22
C THR A 491 2.67 10.41 26.58
N VAL A 492 1.92 9.58 25.86
CA VAL A 492 1.89 8.13 26.01
C VAL A 492 2.44 7.51 24.73
N THR A 493 3.50 6.72 24.84
CA THR A 493 4.25 6.14 23.69
C THR A 493 4.16 4.62 23.60
N ALA A 494 3.47 3.98 24.56
CA ALA A 494 3.21 2.55 24.58
C ALA A 494 1.84 2.27 25.23
N ASN A 495 1.38 1.03 25.17
CA ASN A 495 0.16 0.60 25.86
C ASN A 495 0.21 1.01 27.34
N ASN A 496 -0.86 1.65 27.82
CA ASN A 496 -1.01 2.05 29.20
C ASN A 496 -2.28 1.43 29.76
N SER A 497 -2.13 0.43 30.63
CA SER A 497 -3.24 -0.32 31.19
C SER A 497 -4.04 0.46 32.24
N CYS A 498 -3.52 1.54 32.82
CA CYS A 498 -4.29 2.34 33.78
C CYS A 498 -3.63 3.71 34.03
N LEU A 499 -4.34 4.78 33.67
CA LEU A 499 -3.87 6.17 33.79
C LEU A 499 -3.79 6.66 35.25
N VAL A 500 -4.32 5.89 36.21
CA VAL A 500 -4.12 6.12 37.65
C VAL A 500 -2.63 6.19 38.02
N ASN A 501 -1.77 5.46 37.29
CA ASN A 501 -0.33 5.41 37.54
C ASN A 501 0.43 6.59 36.92
N ASN A 502 -0.26 7.53 36.28
CA ASN A 502 0.33 8.70 35.65
C ASN A 502 -0.07 9.94 36.45
N ALA A 503 0.89 10.60 37.09
CA ALA A 503 0.63 11.72 37.98
C ALA A 503 0.13 12.98 37.23
N LEU A 504 -0.80 13.70 37.87
CA LEU A 504 -1.29 15.02 37.46
C LEU A 504 -1.44 15.91 38.71
N GLY A 505 -0.44 16.74 39.01
CA GLY A 505 -0.42 17.53 40.24
C GLY A 505 -0.47 16.64 41.48
N SER A 506 -1.46 16.86 42.36
CA SER A 506 -1.73 16.00 43.53
C SER A 506 -2.62 14.78 43.21
N GLY A 507 -3.06 14.64 41.95
CA GLY A 507 -3.90 13.54 41.46
C GLY A 507 -3.21 12.72 40.37
N ASN A 508 -4.01 12.17 39.47
CA ASN A 508 -3.56 11.32 38.36
C ASN A 508 -4.39 11.58 37.09
N TRP A 509 -4.01 10.96 35.97
CA TRP A 509 -4.62 11.17 34.65
C TRP A 509 -5.90 10.37 34.39
N ASN A 510 -6.35 9.53 35.33
CA ASN A 510 -7.58 8.78 35.16
C ASN A 510 -8.77 9.73 35.07
N ASP A 511 -9.56 9.63 33.99
CA ASP A 511 -10.75 10.45 33.83
C ASP A 511 -10.43 11.96 33.88
N GLN A 512 -9.36 12.38 33.19
CA GLN A 512 -8.93 13.79 33.14
C GLN A 512 -8.72 14.33 31.72
N THR A 513 -8.93 13.52 30.68
CA THR A 513 -8.63 13.96 29.31
C THR A 513 -9.84 14.64 28.69
N SER A 514 -9.67 15.91 28.31
CA SER A 514 -10.68 16.71 27.59
C SER A 514 -10.37 16.88 26.09
N SER A 515 -9.10 16.79 25.69
CA SER A 515 -8.69 16.76 24.27
C SER A 515 -7.42 15.93 24.07
N LEU A 516 -7.17 15.43 22.87
CA LEU A 516 -5.98 14.63 22.60
C LEU A 516 -5.48 14.73 21.15
N ARG A 517 -4.19 14.46 20.98
CA ARG A 517 -3.55 14.31 19.66
C ARG A 517 -2.99 12.92 19.50
N VAL A 518 -3.36 12.25 18.41
CA VAL A 518 -2.79 10.99 17.98
C VAL A 518 -1.79 11.29 16.86
N GLN A 519 -0.52 10.93 17.02
CA GLN A 519 0.53 11.28 16.06
C GLN A 519 1.59 10.19 15.96
N THR A 520 2.43 10.25 14.92
CA THR A 520 3.60 9.36 14.82
C THR A 520 4.58 9.66 15.96
N ALA A 521 5.17 8.62 16.55
CA ALA A 521 6.24 8.79 17.52
C ALA A 521 7.46 9.35 16.79
N ALA A 522 8.04 10.44 17.29
CA ALA A 522 9.31 10.91 16.78
C ALA A 522 10.36 9.80 16.97
N PRO A 523 11.26 9.57 15.99
CA PRO A 523 12.36 8.65 16.20
C PRO A 523 13.15 9.12 17.43
N ALA A 524 13.40 8.21 18.36
CA ALA A 524 14.28 8.48 19.48
C ALA A 524 15.67 8.79 18.92
N PHE A 525 16.01 10.07 18.79
CA PHE A 525 17.40 10.47 18.70
C PHE A 525 18.02 10.19 20.07
N SER A 526 18.64 9.02 20.24
CA SER A 526 19.69 8.91 21.23
C SER A 526 20.87 9.69 20.70
N LEU A 527 20.89 11.00 20.98
CA LEU A 527 22.15 11.71 20.98
C LEU A 527 22.86 11.21 22.24
N GLN A 528 23.58 10.09 22.11
CA GLN A 528 24.68 9.81 23.01
C GLN A 528 25.69 10.90 22.71
N LEU A 529 25.59 12.02 23.44
CA LEU A 529 26.76 12.84 23.71
C LEU A 529 27.71 11.90 24.43
N GLU A 530 28.55 11.21 23.66
CA GLU A 530 29.91 10.95 24.13
C GLU A 530 30.41 12.33 24.54
N ALA A 531 30.46 12.58 25.84
CA ALA A 531 31.30 13.63 26.36
C ALA A 531 32.71 13.25 25.91
N GLU A 532 33.12 13.77 24.75
CA GLU A 532 34.50 13.78 24.34
C GLU A 532 35.30 14.29 25.52
N ASN A 533 36.11 13.38 26.07
CA ASN A 533 37.05 13.56 27.16
C ASN A 533 37.37 15.04 27.42
N ALA A 534 36.59 15.68 28.29
CA ALA A 534 37.04 16.86 28.99
C ALA A 534 38.15 16.34 29.90
N ASN A 535 39.39 16.36 29.38
CA ASN A 535 40.58 16.14 30.19
C ASN A 535 40.65 17.29 31.20
N VAL A 536 39.98 17.09 32.33
CA VAL A 536 40.28 17.78 33.57
C VAL A 536 41.67 17.28 33.98
N ASN A 537 42.71 17.93 33.47
CA ASN A 537 44.07 17.78 34.01
C ASN A 537 44.10 18.42 35.40
N ASN A 538 43.61 17.67 36.38
CA ASN A 538 43.87 17.90 37.79
C ASN A 538 44.97 16.93 38.23
N GLY A 539 46.23 17.34 38.09
CA GLY A 539 47.39 16.50 38.41
C GLY A 539 48.77 17.05 38.01
N MET A 540 49.02 18.34 38.26
CA MET A 540 50.30 18.91 38.75
C MET A 540 51.64 18.24 38.39
N VAL A 541 52.58 19.01 37.80
CA VAL A 541 53.97 19.14 38.30
C VAL A 541 54.48 20.57 38.04
N VAL A 542 55.18 21.10 39.05
CA VAL A 542 55.86 22.39 39.13
C VAL A 542 57.06 22.46 38.17
N GLU A 543 57.18 23.54 37.39
CA GLU A 543 58.48 24.06 36.96
C GLU A 543 58.67 25.48 37.48
N THR A 544 59.80 25.71 38.14
CA THR A 544 60.23 27.01 38.66
C THR A 544 60.73 27.91 37.54
N CYS A 545 60.12 29.08 37.38
CA CYS A 545 60.74 30.20 36.71
C CYS A 545 60.61 31.46 37.58
N THR A 546 61.72 31.83 38.22
CA THR A 546 61.96 33.19 38.70
C THR A 546 62.08 34.11 37.49
N ASP A 547 61.09 34.95 37.25
CA ASP A 547 61.23 36.10 36.36
C ASP A 547 61.17 37.39 37.18
N THR A 548 62.36 37.93 37.44
CA THR A 548 62.59 39.29 37.88
C THR A 548 62.35 40.23 36.71
N GLY A 549 61.18 40.85 36.61
CA GLY A 549 61.00 41.84 35.54
C GLY A 549 59.62 42.45 35.40
N ALA A 550 59.44 43.59 36.05
CA ALA A 550 58.64 44.75 35.62
C ALA A 550 57.34 44.53 34.83
N ALA A 551 56.26 44.91 35.51
CA ALA A 551 55.01 45.38 34.93
C ALA A 551 55.19 46.30 33.71
N ARG A 552 54.26 46.22 32.74
CA ARG A 552 53.56 47.40 32.22
C ARG A 552 52.37 47.08 31.32
N THR A 553 51.42 47.98 31.46
CA THR A 553 50.05 48.10 31.00
C THR A 553 49.88 48.64 29.58
N TRP A 554 48.63 48.56 29.10
CA TRP A 554 47.95 49.36 28.05
C TRP A 554 48.12 48.88 26.61
N ALA A 555 47.23 49.12 25.66
CA ALA A 555 45.78 49.37 25.55
C ALA A 555 45.56 49.61 24.04
N ILE A 556 44.39 49.24 23.53
CA ILE A 556 43.66 49.92 22.42
C ILE A 556 44.40 50.16 21.08
N SER A 557 43.87 49.54 20.02
CA SER A 557 43.18 50.18 18.89
C SER A 557 43.38 49.44 17.56
N THR A 558 42.26 49.16 16.91
CA THR A 558 42.07 48.90 15.47
C THR A 558 42.54 50.14 14.67
N PRO A 559 42.79 50.11 13.33
CA PRO A 559 41.93 49.45 12.34
C PRO A 559 42.53 48.94 11.01
N VAL A 560 41.69 48.12 10.36
CA VAL A 560 41.39 47.96 8.91
C VAL A 560 42.24 48.74 7.91
N THR A 561 42.84 48.04 6.92
CA THR A 561 42.74 48.24 5.44
C THR A 561 43.79 47.36 4.74
N THR A 562 43.40 46.25 4.08
CA THR A 562 43.10 46.07 2.65
C THR A 562 44.27 45.95 1.65
N TRP A 563 44.22 44.84 0.88
CA TRP A 563 44.51 44.65 -0.56
C TRP A 563 45.90 44.18 -1.10
N TYR A 564 45.77 43.24 -2.07
CA TYR A 564 46.68 42.74 -3.14
C TYR A 564 47.83 41.78 -2.75
N SER A 565 47.75 40.50 -3.17
CA SER A 565 48.39 39.87 -4.36
C SER A 565 49.93 39.85 -4.24
N THR A 566 50.67 38.76 -4.47
CA THR A 566 50.72 37.85 -5.61
C THR A 566 51.63 36.64 -5.28
N THR A 567 51.35 35.50 -5.94
CA THR A 567 52.23 34.42 -6.43
C THR A 567 53.62 34.12 -5.82
N SER A 568 53.76 32.83 -5.48
CA SER A 568 54.82 31.87 -5.84
C SER A 568 56.24 32.04 -5.28
N THR A 569 56.75 30.95 -4.69
CA THR A 569 58.06 30.25 -4.90
C THR A 569 58.40 29.51 -3.59
N SER A 570 58.39 28.17 -3.55
CA SER A 570 59.41 27.20 -4.00
C SER A 570 60.09 26.54 -2.79
N LEU A 571 60.19 25.22 -2.86
CA LEU A 571 60.78 24.24 -1.94
C LEU A 571 62.19 24.62 -1.44
N PRO A 572 62.68 23.93 -0.38
CA PRO A 572 63.71 22.94 -0.70
C PRO A 572 63.54 21.57 -0.02
N ARG A 573 64.23 20.63 -0.66
CA ARG A 573 64.34 19.18 -0.49
C ARG A 573 65.54 18.83 0.41
N ALA A 574 65.37 17.85 1.30
CA ALA A 574 66.44 17.01 1.90
C ALA A 574 65.75 15.88 2.69
N ALA A 575 66.29 14.69 2.94
CA ALA A 575 67.17 13.75 2.25
C ALA A 575 67.00 12.42 3.04
N ILE A 576 67.21 11.30 2.37
CA ILE A 576 67.00 9.91 2.81
C ILE A 576 68.08 9.47 3.83
N PRO A 577 67.85 8.43 4.66
CA PRO A 577 68.57 7.18 4.41
C PRO A 577 67.71 5.90 4.46
N LEU A 578 68.17 4.92 3.69
CA LEU A 578 67.65 3.56 3.42
C LEU A 578 68.18 2.51 4.41
N SER A 579 67.44 1.39 4.46
CA SER A 579 67.83 -0.03 4.67
C SER A 579 67.01 -0.69 5.80
N THR A 580 66.49 -1.93 5.74
CA THR A 580 66.52 -3.06 4.79
C THR A 580 65.55 -4.15 5.34
N GLY A 581 64.95 -4.98 4.48
CA GLY A 581 64.53 -6.36 4.85
C GLY A 581 63.16 -6.85 4.34
N TRP A 582 63.14 -7.53 3.18
CA TRP A 582 62.08 -8.40 2.61
C TRP A 582 62.24 -9.86 3.12
N PRO A 583 61.49 -10.91 2.66
CA PRO A 583 60.30 -11.01 1.78
C PRO A 583 59.19 -11.99 2.28
N ALA A 584 58.00 -11.92 1.68
CA ALA A 584 57.21 -13.11 1.28
C ALA A 584 56.18 -12.74 0.20
N GLY A 585 56.32 -13.30 -1.01
CA GLY A 585 55.24 -13.39 -2.01
C GLY A 585 54.53 -14.76 -1.91
N PRO A 586 53.85 -15.27 -2.97
CA PRO A 586 53.41 -14.60 -4.20
C PRO A 586 51.95 -14.91 -4.63
N ALA A 587 51.46 -14.08 -5.55
CA ALA A 587 50.77 -14.37 -6.83
C ALA A 587 49.46 -15.22 -6.97
N ALA A 588 48.68 -14.72 -7.95
CA ALA A 588 47.84 -15.40 -8.95
C ALA A 588 46.41 -15.81 -8.53
N ALA A 589 45.34 -15.18 -9.03
CA ALA A 589 44.77 -15.20 -10.40
C ALA A 589 43.76 -16.35 -10.63
N LEU A 590 42.48 -16.01 -10.82
CA LEU A 590 41.45 -16.67 -11.66
C LEU A 590 40.14 -15.86 -11.47
N SER A 591 39.52 -15.17 -12.44
CA SER A 591 38.94 -15.57 -13.74
C SER A 591 37.81 -16.63 -13.63
N LEU A 592 36.69 -16.27 -14.29
CA LEU A 592 35.54 -17.05 -14.77
C LEU A 592 34.24 -17.06 -13.94
N LEU A 593 33.22 -16.45 -14.57
CA LEU A 593 31.85 -16.95 -14.78
C LEU A 593 31.11 -17.52 -13.56
N THR A 594 30.03 -16.85 -13.17
CA THR A 594 28.69 -17.00 -13.78
C THR A 594 27.85 -15.78 -13.51
#